data_AF-A0A2H3CB88-F1
#
_entry.id   AF-A0A2H3CB88-F1
#
_cell.length_a   1.000
_cell.length_b   1.000
_cell.length_c   1.000
_cell.angle_alpha   90.00
_cell.angle_beta   90.00
_cell.angle_gamma   90.00
#
_symmetry.space_group_name_H-M   'P 1'
#
loop_
_entity.id
_entity.type
_entity.pdbx_description
1 polymer ?
#
loop_
_entity_poly.entity_id
_entity_poly.type
_entity_poly.pdbx_seq_one_letter_code
_entity_poly.pdbx_strand_id
1 'polypeptide(L)'
;MPVEPLNDQQVAFLERQLNWCRLLGMERPPKRDSTILSMEVSDLGREVSSQEVGRWFSNRAKDASGKPRQSKKTPAQLAALRASFEVDCTPSVEEQIRLIQETGLTRRQIVAWFSYQRRKPDESGAYVERAVDQDMFTLGSHAHQAAEEWREYRRAGGQGAD
;
A
#
# COMPACT_ATOMS: atom_id res chain seq x y z
N MET A 1 20.07 -1.89 13.19
CA MET A 1 19.97 -3.32 13.56
C MET A 1 18.77 -3.90 12.82
N PRO A 2 18.94 -4.85 11.89
CA PRO A 2 17.81 -5.52 11.26
C PRO A 2 17.07 -6.36 12.30
N VAL A 3 15.74 -6.26 12.34
CA VAL A 3 14.89 -6.99 13.28
C VAL A 3 14.93 -8.47 12.90
N GLU A 4 15.35 -9.34 13.81
CA GLU A 4 15.39 -10.77 13.55
C GLU A 4 13.98 -11.31 13.27
N PRO A 5 13.82 -12.21 12.27
CA PRO A 5 12.53 -12.82 11.99
C PRO A 5 12.03 -13.64 13.18
N LEU A 6 10.72 -13.89 13.23
CA LEU A 6 10.11 -14.79 14.22
C LEU A 6 10.69 -16.20 14.05
N ASN A 7 11.00 -16.88 15.15
CA ASN A 7 11.45 -18.27 15.14
C ASN A 7 10.31 -19.23 14.71
N ASP A 8 10.64 -20.42 14.21
CA ASP A 8 9.70 -21.44 13.76
C ASP A 8 8.68 -21.83 14.84
N GLN A 9 9.10 -21.89 16.10
CA GLN A 9 8.19 -22.15 17.24
C GLN A 9 7.19 -21.01 17.45
N GLN A 10 7.63 -19.76 17.30
CA GLN A 10 6.78 -18.58 17.40
C GLN A 10 5.78 -18.51 16.22
N VAL A 11 6.24 -18.84 15.02
CA VAL A 11 5.40 -18.92 13.81
C VAL A 11 4.35 -20.03 13.97
N ALA A 12 4.73 -21.24 14.39
CA ALA A 12 3.81 -22.36 14.57
C ALA A 12 2.74 -22.06 15.63
N PHE A 13 3.12 -21.38 16.72
CA PHE A 13 2.17 -20.92 17.73
C PHE A 13 1.14 -19.95 17.14
N LEU A 14 1.59 -18.92 16.42
CA LEU A 14 0.70 -17.93 15.80
C LEU A 14 -0.17 -18.55 14.69
N GLU A 15 0.35 -19.51 13.93
CA GLU A 15 -0.43 -20.26 12.94
C GLU A 15 -1.51 -21.10 13.59
N ARG A 16 -1.22 -21.77 14.71
CA ARG A 16 -2.23 -22.52 15.48
C ARG A 16 -3.36 -21.61 15.95
N GLN A 17 -3.03 -20.41 16.46
CA GLN A 17 -4.01 -19.42 16.91
C GLN A 17 -4.83 -18.85 15.75
N LEU A 18 -4.19 -18.56 14.61
CA LEU A 18 -4.89 -18.12 13.41
C LEU A 18 -5.85 -19.19 12.88
N ASN A 19 -5.42 -20.45 12.84
CA ASN A 19 -6.24 -21.56 12.37
C ASN A 19 -7.43 -21.80 13.31
N TRP A 20 -7.23 -21.70 14.63
CA TRP A 20 -8.33 -21.71 15.60
C TRP A 20 -9.34 -20.59 15.32
N CYS A 21 -8.88 -19.36 15.11
CA CYS A 21 -9.77 -18.23 14.79
C CYS A 21 -10.56 -18.47 13.49
N ARG A 22 -9.91 -19.03 12.47
CA ARG A 22 -10.55 -19.37 11.19
C ARG A 22 -11.64 -20.42 11.34
N LEU A 23 -11.44 -21.41 12.22
CA LEU A 23 -12.47 -22.41 12.53
C LEU A 23 -13.71 -21.80 13.19
N LEU A 24 -13.54 -20.70 13.93
CA LEU A 24 -14.63 -19.90 14.51
C LEU A 24 -15.27 -18.93 13.50
N GLY A 25 -14.90 -18.99 12.22
CA GLY A 25 -15.39 -18.08 11.19
C GLY A 25 -14.78 -16.68 11.22
N MET A 26 -13.71 -16.46 12.00
CA MET A 26 -13.01 -15.18 12.06
C MET A 26 -11.82 -15.18 11.10
N GLU A 27 -11.67 -14.11 10.31
CA GLU A 27 -10.53 -13.97 9.38
C GLU A 27 -9.19 -13.80 10.13
N ARG A 28 -9.23 -13.18 11.32
CA ARG A 28 -8.09 -12.98 12.21
C ARG A 28 -8.51 -12.79 13.68
N PRO A 29 -7.59 -12.97 14.64
CA PRO A 29 -7.86 -12.70 16.04
C PRO A 29 -8.21 -11.21 16.31
N PRO A 30 -9.11 -10.92 17.27
CA PRO A 30 -9.31 -9.59 17.84
C PRO A 30 -8.02 -8.86 18.26
N LYS A 31 -8.06 -7.53 18.27
CA LYS A 31 -6.90 -6.70 18.67
C LYS A 31 -6.44 -6.95 20.12
N ARG A 32 -7.39 -7.24 21.02
CA ARG A 32 -7.11 -7.52 22.44
C ARG A 32 -6.24 -8.78 22.57
N ASP A 33 -6.53 -9.77 21.74
CA ASP A 33 -5.81 -11.05 21.71
C ASP A 33 -4.37 -10.86 21.22
N SER A 34 -4.09 -9.88 20.36
CA SER A 34 -2.70 -9.59 19.95
C SER A 34 -1.80 -9.18 21.13
N THR A 35 -2.36 -8.61 22.20
CA THR A 35 -1.62 -8.24 23.42
C THR A 35 -1.34 -9.46 24.29
N ILE A 36 -2.32 -10.36 24.43
CA ILE A 36 -2.16 -11.61 25.18
C ILE A 36 -1.19 -12.53 24.44
N LEU A 37 -1.39 -12.69 23.13
CA LEU A 37 -0.55 -13.49 22.26
C LEU A 37 0.89 -12.98 22.18
N SER A 38 1.14 -11.67 22.31
CA SER A 38 2.52 -11.16 22.43
C SER A 38 3.25 -11.62 23.68
N MET A 39 2.53 -11.77 24.80
CA MET A 39 3.13 -12.28 26.04
C MET A 39 3.51 -13.74 25.85
N GLU A 40 2.57 -14.56 25.36
CA GLU A 40 2.77 -16.02 25.19
C GLU A 40 3.80 -16.37 24.10
N VAL A 41 3.86 -15.61 23.00
CA VAL A 41 4.82 -15.87 21.91
C VAL A 41 6.24 -15.44 22.29
N SER A 42 6.36 -14.49 23.23
CA SER A 42 7.67 -14.04 23.74
C SER A 42 8.33 -15.12 24.60
N ASP A 43 7.55 -15.97 25.27
CA ASP A 43 8.06 -17.12 26.04
C ASP A 43 8.71 -18.20 25.14
N LEU A 44 8.40 -18.19 23.83
CA LEU A 44 8.90 -19.16 22.85
C LEU A 44 10.15 -18.66 22.09
N GLY A 45 10.73 -17.52 22.47
CA GLY A 45 11.92 -17.00 21.80
C GLY A 45 12.20 -15.54 22.13
N ARG A 46 12.38 -14.72 21.09
CA ARG A 46 12.59 -13.28 21.26
C ARG A 46 11.30 -12.60 21.72
N GLU A 47 11.44 -11.48 22.41
CA GLU A 47 10.30 -10.62 22.70
C GLU A 47 9.63 -10.18 21.39
N VAL A 48 8.31 -10.34 21.34
CA VAL A 48 7.47 -9.95 20.20
C VAL A 48 6.42 -9.00 20.72
N SER A 49 6.41 -7.78 20.19
CA SER A 49 5.40 -6.79 20.57
C SER A 49 4.01 -7.16 20.05
N SER A 50 2.97 -6.66 20.72
CA SER A 50 1.59 -6.80 20.27
C SER A 50 1.36 -6.23 18.85
N GLN A 51 2.15 -5.23 18.47
CA GLN A 51 2.14 -4.66 17.12
C GLN A 51 2.72 -5.62 16.07
N GLU A 52 3.79 -6.34 16.40
CA GLU A 52 4.38 -7.36 15.52
C GLU A 52 3.41 -8.53 15.32
N VAL A 53 2.78 -9.01 16.39
CA VAL A 53 1.74 -10.05 16.34
C VAL A 53 0.57 -9.60 15.46
N GLY A 54 0.07 -8.38 15.67
CA GLY A 54 -1.01 -7.82 14.86
C GLY A 54 -0.65 -7.65 13.38
N ARG A 55 0.58 -7.23 13.07
CA ARG A 55 1.10 -7.14 11.70
C ARG A 55 1.24 -8.53 11.07
N TRP A 56 1.70 -9.52 11.81
CA TRP A 56 1.84 -10.90 11.36
C TRP A 56 0.50 -11.47 10.91
N PHE A 57 -0.54 -11.37 11.75
CA PHE A 57 -1.90 -11.83 11.38
C PHE A 57 -2.45 -11.07 10.18
N SER A 58 -2.24 -9.76 10.12
CA SER A 58 -2.72 -8.91 9.02
C SER A 58 -2.05 -9.27 7.69
N ASN A 59 -0.76 -9.60 7.71
CA ASN A 59 -0.05 -10.05 6.51
C ASN A 59 -0.54 -11.43 6.07
N ARG A 60 -0.77 -12.35 7.02
CA ARG A 60 -1.27 -13.70 6.71
C ARG A 60 -2.70 -13.70 6.17
N ALA A 61 -3.55 -12.79 6.65
CA ALA A 61 -4.89 -12.57 6.09
C ALA A 61 -4.81 -12.03 4.65
N LYS A 62 -3.91 -11.07 4.38
CA LYS A 62 -3.65 -10.57 3.02
C LYS A 62 -3.15 -11.67 2.09
N ASP A 63 -2.27 -12.55 2.56
CA ASP A 63 -1.79 -13.69 1.76
C ASP A 63 -2.93 -14.67 1.42
N ALA A 64 -3.84 -14.93 2.37
CA ALA A 64 -5.02 -15.77 2.14
C ALA A 64 -6.02 -15.16 1.15
N SER A 65 -6.11 -13.83 1.09
CA SER A 65 -6.96 -13.11 0.13
C SER A 65 -6.48 -13.23 -1.33
N GLY A 66 -5.30 -13.81 -1.57
CA GLY A 66 -4.69 -13.91 -2.90
C GLY A 66 -4.35 -12.57 -3.56
N LYS A 67 -4.59 -11.45 -2.86
CA LYS A 67 -4.32 -10.11 -3.38
C LYS A 67 -2.80 -9.93 -3.46
N PRO A 68 -2.23 -9.65 -4.65
CA PRO A 68 -0.80 -9.46 -4.78
C PRO A 68 -0.35 -8.37 -3.81
N ARG A 69 0.65 -8.69 -2.97
CA ARG A 69 1.39 -7.67 -2.21
C ARG A 69 1.87 -6.66 -3.24
N GLN A 70 1.78 -5.36 -2.96
CA GLN A 70 2.26 -4.34 -3.89
C GLN A 70 3.72 -4.66 -4.24
N SER A 71 3.94 -5.22 -5.43
CA SER A 71 5.27 -5.57 -5.91
C SER A 71 6.12 -4.30 -5.95
N LYS A 72 7.38 -4.43 -5.56
CA LYS A 72 8.35 -3.35 -5.78
C LYS A 72 8.33 -3.02 -7.28
N LYS A 73 8.01 -1.77 -7.62
CA LYS A 73 7.97 -1.28 -9.01
C LYS A 73 9.33 -1.50 -9.67
N THR A 74 9.36 -1.93 -10.93
CA THR A 74 10.61 -2.16 -11.65
C THR A 74 11.35 -0.83 -11.91
N PRO A 75 12.67 -0.84 -12.15
CA PRO A 75 13.40 0.38 -12.47
C PRO A 75 12.84 1.12 -13.67
N ALA A 76 12.38 0.41 -14.71
CA ALA A 76 11.74 0.99 -15.89
C ALA A 76 10.42 1.70 -15.55
N GLN A 77 9.56 1.07 -14.73
CA GLN A 77 8.32 1.71 -14.27
C GLN A 77 8.59 2.97 -13.44
N LEU A 78 9.63 2.95 -12.60
CA LEU A 78 10.04 4.11 -11.82
C LEU A 78 10.60 5.23 -12.69
N ALA A 79 11.33 4.92 -13.76
CA ALA A 79 11.84 5.91 -14.70
C ALA A 79 10.72 6.69 -15.39
N ALA A 80 9.70 5.98 -15.91
CA ALA A 80 8.52 6.61 -16.52
C ALA A 80 7.76 7.52 -15.53
N LEU A 81 7.56 7.03 -14.30
CA LEU A 81 6.90 7.81 -13.24
C LEU A 81 7.70 9.06 -12.84
N ARG A 82 9.03 8.95 -12.75
CA ARG A 82 9.92 10.09 -12.42
C ARG A 82 9.93 11.13 -13.53
N ALA A 83 10.03 10.72 -14.80
CA ALA A 83 9.98 11.63 -15.94
C ALA A 83 8.67 12.43 -15.95
N SER A 84 7.55 11.78 -15.67
CA SER A 84 6.24 12.46 -15.56
C SER A 84 6.19 13.40 -14.35
N PHE A 85 6.74 12.99 -13.20
CA PHE A 85 6.80 13.81 -11.98
C PHE A 85 7.65 15.09 -12.12
N GLU A 86 8.72 15.04 -12.92
CA GLU A 86 9.57 16.20 -13.21
C GLU A 86 8.81 17.27 -14.00
N VAL A 87 7.87 16.85 -14.86
CA VAL A 87 7.00 17.74 -15.62
C VAL A 87 5.88 18.29 -14.74
N ASP A 88 5.16 17.41 -14.05
CA ASP A 88 4.07 17.77 -13.16
C ASP A 88 3.95 16.80 -11.98
N CYS A 89 3.84 17.34 -10.76
CA CYS A 89 3.65 16.56 -9.54
C CYS A 89 2.18 16.15 -9.30
N THR A 90 1.25 16.66 -10.11
CA THR A 90 -0.19 16.39 -10.09
C THR A 90 -0.70 15.94 -11.48
N PRO A 91 -0.41 14.71 -11.91
CA PRO A 91 -0.69 14.26 -13.28
C PRO A 91 -2.19 14.31 -13.59
N SER A 92 -2.54 14.85 -14.76
CA SER A 92 -3.89 14.81 -15.32
C SER A 92 -4.39 13.37 -15.53
N VAL A 93 -5.68 13.18 -15.79
CA VAL A 93 -6.24 11.85 -16.07
C VAL A 93 -5.63 11.24 -17.33
N GLU A 94 -5.43 12.06 -18.37
CA GLU A 94 -4.77 11.64 -19.61
C GLU A 94 -3.35 11.12 -19.34
N GLU A 95 -2.57 11.84 -18.54
CA GLU A 95 -1.21 11.43 -18.18
C GLU A 95 -1.23 10.18 -17.28
N GLN A 96 -2.21 10.06 -16.37
CA GLN A 96 -2.42 8.83 -15.61
C GLN A 96 -2.75 7.64 -16.53
N ILE A 97 -3.60 7.82 -17.55
CA ILE A 97 -3.94 6.79 -18.53
C ILE A 97 -2.71 6.37 -19.33
N ARG A 98 -1.91 7.33 -19.80
CA ARG A 98 -0.65 7.05 -20.48
C ARG A 98 0.29 6.23 -19.58
N LEU A 99 0.45 6.64 -18.33
CA LEU A 99 1.28 5.91 -17.36
C LEU A 99 0.75 4.51 -17.08
N ILE A 100 -0.56 4.28 -17.05
CA ILE A 100 -1.15 2.94 -16.94
C ILE A 100 -0.72 2.07 -18.13
N GLN A 101 -0.85 2.59 -19.35
CA GLN A 101 -0.50 1.86 -20.57
C GLN A 101 1.00 1.57 -20.66
N GLU A 102 1.84 2.54 -20.28
CA GLU A 102 3.30 2.44 -20.37
C GLU A 102 3.91 1.55 -19.27
N THR A 103 3.39 1.65 -18.04
CA THR A 103 3.96 0.96 -16.88
C THR A 103 3.23 -0.34 -16.51
N GLY A 104 2.00 -0.54 -16.99
CA GLY A 104 1.11 -1.61 -16.56
C GLY A 104 0.66 -1.47 -15.09
N LEU A 105 0.92 -0.32 -14.46
CA LEU A 105 0.47 -0.04 -13.10
C LEU A 105 -0.98 0.43 -13.13
N THR A 106 -1.69 0.14 -12.05
CA THR A 106 -3.03 0.66 -11.83
C THR A 106 -3.03 2.15 -11.52
N ARG A 107 -4.15 2.82 -11.79
CA ARG A 107 -4.43 4.20 -11.39
C ARG A 107 -4.08 4.43 -9.92
N ARG A 108 -4.54 3.54 -9.03
CA ARG A 108 -4.23 3.62 -7.59
C ARG A 108 -2.74 3.58 -7.30
N GLN A 109 -2.00 2.69 -7.97
CA GLN A 109 -0.56 2.57 -7.76
C GLN A 109 0.21 3.80 -8.25
N ILE A 110 -0.27 4.45 -9.31
CA ILE A 110 0.28 5.70 -9.85
C ILE A 110 -0.02 6.84 -8.87
N VAL A 111 -1.29 7.09 -8.53
CA VAL A 111 -1.69 8.17 -7.60
C VAL A 111 -0.99 8.03 -6.24
N ALA A 112 -0.89 6.81 -5.70
CA ALA A 112 -0.17 6.54 -4.46
C ALA A 112 1.33 6.84 -4.58
N TRP A 113 1.95 6.55 -5.73
CA TRP A 113 3.36 6.85 -5.96
C TRP A 113 3.60 8.36 -6.03
N PHE A 114 2.78 9.12 -6.77
CA PHE A 114 2.89 10.58 -6.85
C PHE A 114 2.69 11.22 -5.47
N SER A 115 1.68 10.78 -4.72
CA SER A 115 1.44 11.24 -3.35
C SER A 115 2.59 10.93 -2.40
N TYR A 116 3.25 9.79 -2.57
CA TYR A 116 4.44 9.44 -1.80
C TYR A 116 5.65 10.30 -2.17
N GLN A 117 5.90 10.54 -3.47
CA GLN A 117 7.00 11.41 -3.90
C GLN A 117 6.83 12.85 -3.40
N ARG A 118 5.62 13.41 -3.42
CA ARG A 118 5.36 14.75 -2.87
C ARG A 118 5.66 14.87 -1.37
N ARG A 119 5.49 13.78 -0.63
CA ARG A 119 5.71 13.72 0.83
C ARG A 119 7.14 13.32 1.21
N LYS A 120 7.98 13.01 0.23
CA LYS A 120 9.37 12.67 0.48
C LYS A 120 10.17 13.97 0.66
N PRO A 121 10.92 14.12 1.77
CA PRO A 121 11.94 15.14 1.84
C PRO A 121 13.01 14.82 0.78
N ASP A 122 13.59 15.85 0.19
CA ASP A 122 14.72 15.69 -0.73
C ASP A 122 15.97 15.16 0.02
N GLU A 123 17.04 14.86 -0.71
CA GLU A 123 18.31 14.38 -0.11
C GLU A 123 18.96 15.41 0.85
N SER A 124 18.46 16.65 0.90
CA SER A 124 18.92 17.72 1.79
C SER A 124 18.04 17.86 3.05
N GLY A 125 16.98 17.06 3.19
CA GLY A 125 16.03 17.16 4.30
C GLY A 125 15.03 18.31 4.16
N ALA A 126 15.03 19.02 3.04
CA ALA A 126 14.02 20.03 2.72
C ALA A 126 12.76 19.32 2.21
N TYR A 127 11.62 19.63 2.83
CA TYR A 127 10.34 19.28 2.24
C TYR A 127 10.24 19.99 0.89
N VAL A 128 9.82 19.28 -0.16
CA VAL A 128 9.53 19.93 -1.44
C VAL A 128 8.39 20.91 -1.19
N GLU A 129 8.74 22.19 -0.95
CA GLU A 129 7.84 23.32 -0.62
C GLU A 129 6.91 23.68 -1.79
N ARG A 130 6.86 22.86 -2.84
CA ARG A 130 6.20 23.15 -4.11
C ARG A 130 4.72 22.75 -4.17
N ALA A 131 4.13 22.20 -3.10
CA ALA A 131 2.82 21.53 -3.21
C ALA A 131 1.87 21.63 -2.01
N VAL A 132 1.97 22.67 -1.17
CA VAL A 132 1.05 22.80 -0.02
C VAL A 132 -0.28 23.50 -0.36
N ASP A 133 -0.35 24.27 -1.46
CA ASP A 133 -1.53 25.10 -1.76
C ASP A 133 -2.51 24.51 -2.81
N GLN A 134 -2.16 23.46 -3.55
CA GLN A 134 -3.03 22.90 -4.59
C GLN A 134 -4.04 21.85 -4.09
N ASP A 135 -3.85 21.29 -2.89
CA ASP A 135 -4.66 20.17 -2.38
C ASP A 135 -6.06 20.58 -1.85
N MET A 136 -6.40 21.87 -1.81
CA MET A 136 -7.69 22.34 -1.25
C MET A 136 -8.63 23.04 -2.25
N PHE A 137 -8.16 23.51 -3.41
CA PHE A 137 -8.98 24.32 -4.33
C PHE A 137 -9.56 23.55 -5.53
N THR A 138 -9.01 22.38 -5.89
CA THR A 138 -9.33 21.63 -7.13
C THR A 138 -10.33 20.47 -6.96
N LEU A 139 -10.87 20.23 -5.77
CA LEU A 139 -11.68 19.03 -5.47
C LEU A 139 -13.17 19.12 -5.88
N GLY A 140 -13.70 20.30 -6.24
CA GLY A 140 -15.13 20.46 -6.56
C GLY A 140 -15.48 20.29 -8.04
N SER A 141 -14.80 21.02 -8.93
CA SER A 141 -15.16 21.08 -10.37
C SER A 141 -14.35 20.11 -11.23
N HIS A 142 -13.08 19.89 -10.91
CA HIS A 142 -12.19 18.99 -11.66
C HIS A 142 -12.53 17.50 -11.43
N ALA A 143 -13.21 17.19 -10.31
CA ALA A 143 -13.59 15.83 -9.96
C ALA A 143 -14.65 15.24 -10.88
N HIS A 144 -15.64 16.04 -11.34
CA HIS A 144 -16.68 15.57 -12.26
C HIS A 144 -16.10 15.27 -13.64
N GLN A 145 -15.29 16.20 -14.17
CA GLN A 145 -14.60 16.03 -15.45
C GLN A 145 -13.66 14.82 -15.42
N ALA A 146 -12.81 14.72 -14.38
CA ALA A 146 -11.94 13.56 -14.23
C ALA A 146 -12.74 12.24 -14.13
N ALA A 147 -13.89 12.26 -13.46
CA ALA A 147 -14.77 11.09 -13.37
C ALA A 147 -15.42 10.72 -14.71
N GLU A 148 -15.66 11.68 -15.61
CA GLU A 148 -16.11 11.43 -16.98
C GLU A 148 -15.01 10.79 -17.82
N GLU A 149 -13.80 11.35 -17.79
CA GLU A 149 -12.64 10.83 -18.52
C GLU A 149 -12.32 9.36 -18.13
N TRP A 150 -12.39 9.02 -16.83
CA TRP A 150 -12.24 7.63 -16.37
C TRP A 150 -13.41 6.72 -16.76
N ARG A 151 -14.62 7.26 -16.92
CA ARG A 151 -15.78 6.49 -17.41
C ARG A 151 -15.62 6.19 -18.89
N GLU A 152 -15.16 7.15 -19.68
CA GLU A 152 -14.88 6.98 -21.10
C GLU A 152 -13.75 6.00 -21.35
N TYR A 153 -12.64 6.13 -20.61
CA TYR A 153 -11.53 5.18 -20.69
C TYR A 153 -11.97 3.74 -20.41
N ARG A 154 -12.81 3.52 -19.38
CA ARG A 154 -13.40 2.20 -19.11
C ARG A 154 -14.36 1.74 -20.21
N ARG A 155 -15.18 2.64 -20.75
CA ARG A 155 -16.08 2.34 -21.88
C ARG A 155 -15.28 1.92 -23.12
N ALA A 156 -14.10 2.50 -23.33
CA ALA A 156 -13.17 2.16 -24.41
C ALA A 156 -12.37 0.86 -24.16
N GLY A 157 -12.65 0.14 -23.07
CA GLY A 157 -11.95 -1.12 -22.74
C GLY A 157 -10.61 -0.93 -22.01
N GLY A 158 -10.34 0.27 -21.50
CA GLY A 158 -9.14 0.58 -20.74
C GLY A 158 -8.97 -0.27 -19.48
N GLN A 159 -7.80 -0.88 -19.31
CA GLN A 159 -7.45 -1.69 -18.15
C GLN A 159 -6.75 -0.83 -17.08
N GLY A 160 -6.74 -1.25 -15.80
CA GLY A 160 -5.99 -0.56 -14.74
C GLY A 160 -6.62 0.72 -14.17
N ALA A 161 -7.90 0.97 -14.42
CA ALA A 161 -8.64 2.17 -13.97
C ALA A 161 -9.28 2.06 -12.56
N ASP A 162 -8.82 1.15 -11.69
CA ASP A 162 -9.41 0.87 -10.36
C ASP A 162 -9.24 1.97 -9.30
#